data_AF-A0AAW9TU13-F1
#
_entry.id   AF-A0AAW9TU13-F1
#
_cell.length_a   1.000
_cell.length_b   1.000
_cell.length_c   1.000
_cell.angle_alpha   90.00
_cell.angle_beta   90.00
_cell.angle_gamma   90.00
#
_symmetry.space_group_name_H-M   'P 1'
#
loop_
_entity.id
_entity.type
_entity.pdbx_description
1 polymer ?
#
loop_
_entity_poly.entity_id
_entity_poly.type
_entity_poly.pdbx_seq_one_letter_code
_entity_poly.pdbx_strand_id
1 'polypeptide(L)'
;MTGIIGAGRMAQAVGSIAVKAGHQVMLSNSRRPKRSGVSAIGCEVGTVDDVAAFGEMLIAPIHLQLLSANPATPLKKKAALNPQNSFPHLGPVPELDSVEFATAKVLPRLLPGSKW
;
A
#
# COMPACT_ATOMS: atom_id res chain seq x y z
N MET A 1 11.81 -9.38 2.87
CA MET A 1 11.59 -8.07 3.53
C MET A 1 10.26 -7.49 3.11
N THR A 2 9.50 -6.86 4.01
CA THR A 2 8.13 -6.36 3.73
C THR A 2 8.09 -4.84 3.76
N GLY A 3 7.88 -4.25 2.59
CA GLY A 3 7.67 -2.82 2.45
C GLY A 3 6.18 -2.48 2.49
N ILE A 4 5.79 -1.43 3.21
CA ILE A 4 4.40 -1.00 3.30
C ILE A 4 4.31 0.48 2.93
N ILE A 5 3.58 0.81 1.87
CA ILE A 5 3.40 2.18 1.42
C ILE A 5 2.28 2.85 2.22
N GLY A 6 2.64 3.86 3.01
CA GLY A 6 1.72 4.59 3.88
C GLY A 6 1.82 4.15 5.35
N ALA A 7 1.53 5.09 6.25
CA ALA A 7 1.63 4.89 7.70
C ALA A 7 0.27 5.06 8.41
N GLY A 8 -0.83 4.67 7.74
CA GLY A 8 -2.20 4.74 8.28
C GLY A 8 -2.53 3.60 9.23
N ARG A 9 -3.73 3.61 9.82
CA ARG A 9 -4.18 2.57 10.78
C ARG A 9 -4.06 1.16 10.19
N MET A 10 -4.48 0.96 8.94
CA MET A 10 -4.35 -0.34 8.26
C MET A 10 -2.89 -0.74 8.07
N ALA A 11 -2.04 0.18 7.61
CA ALA A 11 -0.61 -0.08 7.44
C ALA A 11 0.07 -0.44 8.77
N GLN A 12 -0.28 0.24 9.85
CA GLN A 12 0.21 -0.04 11.21
C GLN A 12 -0.27 -1.41 11.72
N ALA A 13 -1.54 -1.77 11.50
CA ALA A 13 -2.06 -3.09 11.88
C ALA A 13 -1.34 -4.22 11.13
N VAL A 14 -1.23 -4.11 9.80
CA VAL A 14 -0.51 -5.09 8.96
C VAL A 14 0.96 -5.16 9.35
N GLY A 15 1.63 -4.01 9.51
CA GLY A 15 3.02 -3.95 9.95
C GLY A 15 3.24 -4.61 11.30
N SER A 16 2.33 -4.41 12.26
CA SER A 16 2.41 -5.04 13.58
C SER A 16 2.30 -6.55 13.53
N ILE A 17 1.40 -7.09 12.69
CA ILE A 17 1.28 -8.54 12.50
C ILE A 17 2.54 -9.10 11.84
N ALA A 18 3.05 -8.41 10.81
CA ALA A 18 4.24 -8.84 10.09
C ALA A 18 5.50 -8.83 10.98
N VAL A 19 5.69 -7.80 11.80
CA VAL A 19 6.80 -7.76 12.79
C VAL A 19 6.66 -8.89 13.81
N LYS A 20 5.45 -9.12 14.35
CA LYS A 20 5.20 -10.24 15.29
C LYS A 20 5.47 -11.62 14.67
N ALA A 21 5.28 -11.75 13.36
CA ALA A 21 5.60 -12.96 12.60
C ALA A 21 7.10 -13.09 12.26
N GLY A 22 7.95 -12.14 12.67
CA GLY A 22 9.41 -12.17 12.46
C GLY A 22 9.88 -11.56 11.15
N HIS A 23 9.04 -10.85 10.40
CA HIS A 23 9.46 -10.16 9.19
C HIS A 23 10.16 -8.83 9.51
N GLN A 24 11.19 -8.49 8.72
CA GLN A 24 11.70 -7.13 8.68
C GLN A 24 10.75 -6.24 7.87
N VAL A 25 10.28 -5.16 8.50
CA VAL A 25 9.21 -4.29 7.97
C VAL A 25 9.70 -2.85 7.87
N MET A 26 9.40 -2.20 6.75
CA MET A 26 9.55 -0.75 6.59
C MET A 26 8.22 -0.13 6.15
N LEU A 27 7.81 0.95 6.82
CA LEU A 27 6.63 1.75 6.48
C LEU A 27 7.05 3.08 5.85
N SER A 28 6.40 3.48 4.76
CA SER A 28 6.58 4.83 4.23
C SER A 28 5.56 5.79 4.82
N ASN A 29 5.97 7.02 5.07
CA ASN A 29 5.05 8.06 5.52
C ASN A 29 5.15 9.29 4.61
N SER A 30 4.07 9.54 3.85
CA SER A 30 3.96 10.74 3.01
C SER A 30 3.95 12.05 3.82
N ARG A 31 3.70 11.96 5.14
CA ARG A 31 3.69 13.09 6.08
C ARG A 31 4.76 12.88 7.16
N ARG A 32 6.03 13.17 6.87
CA ARG A 32 7.11 13.28 7.89
C ARG A 32 6.64 14.16 9.08
N PRO A 33 7.11 13.96 10.33
CA PRO A 33 7.10 12.75 11.15
C PRO A 33 5.86 12.69 12.07
N LYS A 34 4.73 13.29 11.69
CA LYS A 34 3.64 13.62 12.63
C LYS A 34 2.70 12.47 13.03
N ARG A 35 3.08 11.21 12.82
CA ARG A 35 2.24 10.05 13.19
C ARG A 35 2.87 9.29 14.35
N SER A 36 2.40 9.62 15.55
CA SER A 36 2.56 8.81 16.75
C SER A 36 2.03 7.40 16.48
N GLY A 37 2.84 6.38 16.78
CA GLY A 37 2.44 4.96 16.68
C GLY A 37 3.39 4.09 15.87
N VAL A 38 4.06 4.62 14.84
CA VAL A 38 4.95 3.79 13.99
C VAL A 38 6.18 3.30 14.76
N SER A 39 6.74 4.14 15.63
CA SER A 39 7.87 3.77 16.50
C SER A 39 7.55 2.64 17.48
N ALA A 40 6.29 2.44 17.86
CA ALA A 40 5.87 1.40 18.80
C ALA A 40 5.73 0.01 18.14
N ILE A 41 5.78 -0.07 16.82
CA ILE A 41 5.57 -1.31 16.05
C ILE A 41 6.86 -2.11 15.90
N GLY A 42 8.03 -1.49 16.10
CA GLY A 42 9.33 -2.16 15.89
C GLY A 42 9.68 -2.33 14.42
N CYS A 43 9.36 -1.33 13.59
CA CYS A 43 9.62 -1.33 12.16
C CYS A 43 10.40 -0.08 11.74
N GLU A 44 11.06 -0.15 10.59
CA GLU A 44 11.76 0.99 10.00
C GLU A 44 10.78 1.98 9.36
N VAL A 45 11.17 3.25 9.29
CA VAL A 45 10.37 4.30 8.68
C VAL A 45 11.17 5.00 7.61
N GLY A 46 10.62 5.04 6.40
CA GLY A 46 11.29 5.63 5.24
C GLY A 46 10.35 6.46 4.37
N THR A 47 10.87 6.84 3.21
CA THR A 47 10.13 7.35 2.07
C THR A 47 9.50 6.21 1.27
N VAL A 48 8.70 6.54 0.25
CA VAL A 48 8.14 5.53 -0.68
C VAL A 48 9.27 4.83 -1.45
N ASP A 49 10.31 5.57 -1.82
CA ASP A 49 11.47 5.03 -2.54
C ASP A 49 12.30 4.11 -1.64
N ASP A 50 12.49 4.47 -0.37
CA ASP A 50 13.17 3.59 0.60
C ASP A 50 12.40 2.26 0.76
N VAL A 51 11.07 2.33 0.90
CA VAL A 51 10.21 1.13 0.98
C VAL A 51 10.31 0.27 -0.28
N ALA A 52 10.36 0.89 -1.45
CA ALA A 52 10.51 0.16 -2.71
C ALA A 52 11.92 -0.41 -2.89
N ALA A 53 12.97 0.23 -2.38
CA ALA A 53 14.31 -0.36 -2.37
C ALA A 53 14.38 -1.54 -1.38
N PHE A 54 13.75 -1.41 -0.23
CA PHE A 54 13.76 -2.38 0.88
C PHE A 54 12.91 -3.64 0.60
N GLY A 55 11.68 -3.46 0.14
CA GLY A 55 10.67 -4.51 0.13
C GLY A 55 10.68 -5.36 -1.14
N GLU A 56 10.69 -6.69 -0.98
CA GLU A 56 10.40 -7.64 -2.06
C GLU A 56 8.89 -7.81 -2.25
N MET A 57 8.16 -7.78 -1.13
CA MET A 57 6.71 -7.69 -1.06
C MET A 57 6.32 -6.28 -0.64
N LEU A 58 5.45 -5.65 -1.43
CA LEU A 58 4.94 -4.31 -1.19
C LEU A 58 3.45 -4.34 -0.89
N ILE A 59 3.07 -3.82 0.27
CA ILE A 59 1.67 -3.66 0.67
C ILE A 59 1.31 -2.19 0.53
N ALA A 60 0.36 -1.87 -0.33
CA ALA A 60 -0.08 -0.50 -0.57
C ALA A 60 -1.56 -0.35 -0.17
N PRO A 61 -1.88 -0.18 1.12
CA PRO A 61 -3.24 0.07 1.62
C PRO A 61 -3.69 1.51 1.27
N ILE A 62 -3.75 1.78 -0.03
CA ILE A 62 -4.13 3.05 -0.63
C ILE A 62 -5.53 2.87 -1.22
N HIS A 63 -6.42 3.82 -0.93
CA HIS A 63 -7.75 3.83 -1.52
C HIS A 63 -7.64 3.81 -3.05
N LEU A 64 -8.48 2.99 -3.68
CA LEU A 64 -8.40 2.76 -5.12
C LEU A 64 -8.58 4.07 -5.93
N GLN A 65 -9.45 4.94 -5.43
CA GLN A 65 -9.72 6.30 -5.92
C GLN A 65 -8.47 7.19 -5.99
N LEU A 66 -7.45 6.90 -5.19
CA LEU A 66 -6.24 7.71 -5.07
C LEU A 66 -5.04 7.10 -5.83
N LEU A 67 -5.22 5.94 -6.47
CA LEU A 67 -4.13 5.24 -7.15
C LEU A 67 -3.60 5.99 -8.37
N SER A 68 -4.47 6.69 -9.11
CA SER A 68 -4.07 7.50 -10.27
C SER A 68 -3.10 8.63 -9.91
N ALA A 69 -3.19 9.15 -8.69
CA ALA A 69 -2.31 10.19 -8.17
C ALA A 69 -1.00 9.62 -7.56
N ASN A 70 -0.85 8.30 -7.51
CA ASN A 70 0.27 7.65 -6.83
C ASN A 70 1.20 6.99 -7.86
N PRO A 71 2.53 7.19 -7.78
CA PRO A 71 3.43 6.63 -8.77
C PRO A 71 3.38 5.09 -8.70
N ALA A 72 3.10 4.45 -9.84
CA ALA A 72 3.17 2.99 -9.99
C ALA A 72 4.62 2.48 -10.03
N THR A 73 5.58 3.36 -10.31
CA THR A 73 7.00 3.08 -10.45
C THR A 73 7.61 2.26 -9.30
N PRO A 74 7.32 2.57 -8.01
CA PRO A 74 7.85 1.83 -6.88
C PRO A 74 7.34 0.37 -6.80
N LEU A 75 6.21 0.05 -7.46
CA LEU A 75 5.56 -1.27 -7.43
C LEU A 75 5.95 -2.18 -8.60
N LYS A 76 6.63 -1.65 -9.63
CA LYS A 76 6.99 -2.43 -10.83
C LYS A 76 7.82 -3.66 -10.46
N LYS A 77 7.46 -4.80 -11.05
CA LYS A 77 8.10 -6.12 -10.90
C LYS A 77 8.07 -6.73 -9.49
N LYS A 78 7.47 -6.06 -8.50
CA LYS A 78 7.36 -6.54 -7.11
C LYS A 78 6.01 -7.19 -6.85
N ALA A 79 5.99 -8.10 -5.88
CA ALA A 79 4.74 -8.67 -5.38
C ALA A 79 3.98 -7.58 -4.61
N ALA A 80 2.84 -7.15 -5.14
CA ALA A 80 2.04 -6.06 -4.64
C ALA A 80 0.73 -6.58 -4.05
N LEU A 81 0.35 -6.10 -2.87
CA LEU A 81 -0.93 -6.39 -2.24
C LEU A 81 -1.62 -5.08 -1.86
N ASN A 82 -2.88 -4.93 -2.25
CA ASN A 82 -3.73 -3.84 -1.79
C ASN A 82 -4.97 -4.43 -1.12
N PRO A 83 -5.09 -4.33 0.22
CA PRO A 83 -6.23 -4.88 0.95
C PRO A 83 -7.48 -3.98 0.88
N GLN A 84 -7.48 -2.91 0.08
CA GLN A 84 -8.58 -1.95 -0.01
C GLN A 84 -9.62 -2.31 -1.08
N ASN A 85 -10.88 -2.10 -0.72
CA ASN A 85 -12.02 -2.08 -1.65
C ASN A 85 -12.38 -0.63 -2.03
N SER A 86 -13.23 -0.47 -3.05
CA SER A 86 -13.75 0.84 -3.44
C SER A 86 -14.65 1.42 -2.33
N PHE A 87 -14.48 2.70 -2.05
CA PHE A 87 -15.34 3.47 -1.14
C PHE A 87 -16.01 4.61 -1.92
N PRO A 88 -17.28 4.47 -2.34
CA PRO A 88 -17.96 5.44 -3.20
C PRO A 88 -17.94 6.89 -2.68
N HIS A 89 -17.94 7.07 -1.35
CA HIS A 89 -17.87 8.39 -0.71
C HIS A 89 -16.52 9.10 -0.85
N LEU A 90 -15.45 8.40 -1.26
CA LEU A 90 -14.14 8.97 -1.57
C LEU A 90 -13.99 9.33 -3.07
N GLY A 91 -14.98 9.01 -3.88
CA GLY A 91 -15.00 9.26 -5.32
C GLY A 91 -15.41 8.02 -6.13
N PRO A 92 -16.00 8.24 -7.31
CA PRO A 92 -16.39 7.15 -8.20
C PRO A 92 -15.16 6.46 -8.80
N VAL A 93 -15.30 5.17 -9.07
CA VAL A 93 -14.37 4.40 -9.91
C VAL A 93 -15.24 3.76 -10.99
N PRO A 94 -15.33 4.35 -12.20
CA PRO A 94 -16.33 3.97 -13.21
C PRO A 94 -16.38 2.46 -13.51
N GLU A 95 -15.23 1.81 -13.54
CA GLU A 95 -15.11 0.37 -13.79
C GLU A 95 -15.68 -0.50 -12.65
N LEU A 96 -15.72 0.01 -11.42
CA LEU A 96 -16.32 -0.69 -10.28
C LEU A 96 -17.77 -0.28 -10.05
N ASP A 97 -18.12 0.97 -10.37
CA ASP A 97 -19.48 1.50 -10.22
C ASP A 97 -20.46 0.86 -11.22
N SER A 98 -19.97 0.41 -12.37
CA SER A 98 -20.74 -0.37 -13.35
C SER A 98 -21.04 -1.81 -12.90
N VAL A 99 -20.44 -2.30 -11.80
CA VAL A 99 -20.52 -3.68 -11.29
C VAL A 99 -20.01 -4.76 -12.28
N GLU A 100 -19.52 -4.35 -13.46
CA GLU A 100 -18.98 -5.26 -14.47
C GLU A 100 -17.64 -5.88 -14.03
N PHE A 101 -16.88 -5.18 -13.18
CA PHE A 101 -15.56 -5.61 -12.75
C PHE A 101 -15.43 -5.66 -11.23
N ALA A 102 -14.77 -6.71 -10.75
CA ALA A 102 -14.31 -6.79 -9.37
C ALA A 102 -13.02 -5.98 -9.20
N THR A 103 -12.76 -5.48 -7.98
CA THR A 103 -11.54 -4.74 -7.60
C THR A 103 -10.26 -5.45 -8.07
N ALA A 104 -10.21 -6.78 -7.93
CA ALA A 104 -9.08 -7.60 -8.35
C ALA A 104 -8.78 -7.54 -9.86
N LYS A 105 -9.78 -7.24 -10.71
CA LYS A 105 -9.60 -7.06 -12.17
C LYS A 105 -9.20 -5.63 -12.55
N VAL A 106 -9.58 -4.64 -11.76
CA VAL A 106 -9.29 -3.21 -12.03
C VAL A 106 -7.89 -2.84 -11.54
N LEU A 107 -7.47 -3.39 -10.40
CA LEU A 107 -6.20 -3.03 -9.74
C LEU A 107 -4.95 -3.24 -10.62
N PRO A 108 -4.79 -4.35 -11.39
CA PRO A 108 -3.66 -4.50 -12.30
C PRO A 108 -3.62 -3.48 -13.44
N ARG A 109 -4.77 -2.95 -13.86
CA ARG A 109 -4.87 -1.92 -14.92
C ARG A 109 -4.40 -0.56 -14.42
N LEU A 110 -4.73 -0.22 -13.17
CA LEU A 110 -4.32 1.04 -12.53
C LEU A 110 -2.84 1.08 -12.18
N LEU A 111 -2.20 -0.09 -12.03
CA LEU A 111 -0.80 -0.22 -11.64
C LEU A 111 -0.05 -1.18 -12.59
N PRO A 112 0.17 -0.76 -13.84
CA PRO A 112 0.75 -1.62 -14.86
C PRO A 112 2.21 -2.00 -14.52
N GLY A 113 2.52 -3.28 -14.69
CA GLY A 113 3.86 -3.84 -14.46
C GLY A 113 4.14 -4.29 -13.02
N SER A 114 3.19 -4.12 -12.09
CA SER A 114 3.22 -4.76 -10.77
C SER A 114 2.79 -6.23 -10.86
N LYS A 115 3.27 -7.08 -9.95
CA LYS A 115 2.83 -8.48 -9.83
C LYS A 115 1.80 -8.56 -8.69
N TRP A 116 0.55 -8.93 -8.99
CA TRP A 116 -0.56 -9.01 -8.03
C TRP A 116 -0.90 -10.45 -7.69
#